data_AF-A0A9C7GD67-F1
#
_entry.id   AF-A0A9C7GD67-F1
#
_cell.length_a   1.000
_cell.length_b   1.000
_cell.length_c   1.000
_cell.angle_alpha   90.00
_cell.angle_beta   90.00
_cell.angle_gamma   90.00
#
_symmetry.space_group_name_H-M   'P 1'
#
loop_
_entity.id
_entity.type
_entity.pdbx_description
1 polymer ?
#
loop_
_entity_poly.entity_id
_entity_poly.type
_entity_poly.pdbx_seq_one_letter_code
_entity_poly.pdbx_strand_id
1 'polypeptide(L)'
;MRGKELIFVIAFAFVLFSAVGISKLSTSSETASTTPKLNLNQPLVVTQLEEEGREKSATMVLVGAPPMQPVNHIERWNPEKHHESCMACHSNPATGAPTPPVNHFYNDDTKDKIYRDNCQQCHATQNDTKTAFNSK
;
A
#
# COMPACT_ATOMS: atom_id res chain seq x y z
N MET A 1 -19.43 54.55 -8.22
CA MET A 1 -19.48 53.26 -7.50
C MET A 1 -19.63 52.04 -8.42
N ARG A 2 -20.30 52.15 -9.59
CA ARG A 2 -20.51 51.05 -10.57
C ARG A 2 -19.26 50.35 -11.15
N GLY A 3 -18.10 51.00 -11.17
CA GLY A 3 -16.88 50.42 -11.76
C GLY A 3 -16.26 49.30 -10.93
N LYS A 4 -16.33 49.38 -9.58
CA LYS A 4 -15.78 48.35 -8.69
C LYS A 4 -16.64 47.09 -8.70
N GLU A 5 -17.96 47.26 -8.74
CA GLU A 5 -18.93 46.15 -8.82
C GLU A 5 -18.76 45.35 -10.13
N LEU A 6 -18.50 46.03 -11.25
CA LEU A 6 -18.21 45.38 -12.54
C LEU A 6 -16.95 44.52 -12.49
N ILE A 7 -15.91 44.96 -11.78
CA ILE A 7 -14.67 44.17 -11.62
C ILE A 7 -14.94 42.89 -10.83
N PHE A 8 -15.75 42.97 -9.76
CA PHE A 8 -16.10 41.78 -8.97
C PHE A 8 -16.94 40.78 -9.77
N VAL A 9 -17.88 41.25 -10.59
CA VAL A 9 -18.69 40.39 -11.45
C VAL A 9 -17.84 39.69 -12.50
N ILE A 10 -16.89 40.41 -13.13
CA ILE A 10 -15.98 39.82 -14.12
C ILE A 10 -15.04 38.81 -13.47
N ALA A 11 -14.47 39.13 -12.30
CA ALA A 11 -13.58 38.22 -11.57
C ALA A 11 -14.32 36.95 -11.13
N PHE A 12 -15.56 37.07 -10.63
CA PHE A 12 -16.39 35.94 -10.24
C PHE A 12 -16.74 35.05 -11.42
N ALA A 13 -17.12 35.63 -12.57
CA ALA A 13 -17.37 34.88 -13.79
C ALA A 13 -16.12 34.13 -14.26
N PHE A 14 -14.93 34.76 -14.19
CA PHE A 14 -13.67 34.14 -14.58
C PHE A 14 -13.33 32.91 -13.72
N VAL A 15 -13.53 33.01 -12.40
CA VAL A 15 -13.34 31.88 -11.48
C VAL A 15 -14.29 30.73 -11.84
N LEU A 16 -15.57 31.01 -12.11
CA LEU A 16 -16.55 30.00 -12.51
C LEU A 16 -16.18 29.30 -13.84
N PHE A 17 -15.75 30.05 -14.85
CA PHE A 17 -15.31 29.48 -16.13
C PHE A 17 -14.04 28.64 -15.97
N SER A 18 -13.09 29.07 -15.15
CA SER A 18 -11.86 28.30 -14.89
C SER A 18 -12.15 26.98 -14.16
N ALA A 19 -13.04 26.97 -13.16
CA ALA A 19 -13.42 25.75 -12.42
C ALA A 19 -14.13 24.72 -13.32
N VAL A 20 -15.04 25.17 -14.19
CA VAL A 20 -15.73 24.28 -15.14
C VAL A 20 -14.76 23.79 -16.23
N GLY A 21 -13.83 24.63 -16.68
CA GLY A 21 -12.81 24.28 -17.67
C GLY A 21 -11.86 23.18 -17.17
N ILE A 22 -11.39 23.27 -15.93
CA ILE A 22 -10.52 22.25 -15.32
C ILE A 22 -11.29 20.95 -15.10
N SER A 23 -12.56 21.02 -14.68
CA SER A 23 -13.40 19.84 -14.44
C SER A 23 -13.63 19.00 -15.70
N LYS A 24 -13.69 19.62 -16.90
CA LYS A 24 -13.82 18.90 -18.18
C LYS A 24 -12.50 18.29 -18.67
N LEU A 25 -11.35 18.87 -18.29
CA LEU A 25 -10.03 18.37 -18.69
C LEU A 25 -9.57 17.18 -17.82
N SER A 26 -9.95 17.16 -16.54
CA SER A 26 -9.66 16.04 -15.64
C SER A 26 -10.44 14.77 -15.97
N THR A 27 -11.66 14.85 -16.53
CA THR A 27 -12.42 13.66 -16.95
C THR A 27 -11.90 13.03 -18.25
N SER A 28 -11.07 13.73 -19.03
CA SER A 28 -10.47 13.19 -20.27
C SER A 28 -9.14 12.46 -20.06
N SER A 29 -8.62 12.36 -18.84
CA SER A 29 -7.41 11.55 -18.54
C SER A 29 -7.70 10.19 -17.91
N GLU A 30 -8.97 9.80 -17.75
CA GLU A 30 -9.36 8.44 -17.35
C GLU A 30 -9.92 7.64 -18.54
N THR A 31 -9.17 7.51 -19.63
CA THR A 31 -9.43 6.44 -20.61
C THR A 31 -8.15 6.04 -21.34
N ALA A 32 -7.30 5.28 -20.65
CA ALA A 32 -6.35 4.36 -21.28
C ALA A 32 -5.94 3.25 -20.30
N SER A 33 -6.91 2.60 -19.65
CA SER A 33 -6.76 1.22 -19.20
C SER A 33 -7.73 0.39 -20.02
N THR A 34 -7.19 -0.26 -21.05
CA THR A 34 -7.88 -1.25 -21.85
C THR A 34 -8.10 -2.49 -21.00
N THR A 35 -9.06 -2.45 -20.09
CA THR A 35 -9.59 -3.66 -19.47
C THR A 35 -10.55 -4.28 -20.49
N PRO A 36 -10.26 -5.46 -21.06
CA PRO A 36 -11.24 -6.11 -21.93
C PRO A 36 -12.48 -6.40 -21.09
N LYS A 37 -13.65 -5.96 -21.57
CA LYS A 37 -14.95 -6.30 -20.97
C LYS A 37 -15.05 -7.82 -20.89
N LEU A 38 -14.99 -8.35 -19.66
CA LEU A 38 -15.12 -9.77 -19.40
C LEU A 38 -16.53 -10.21 -19.82
N ASN A 39 -16.59 -11.11 -20.79
CA ASN A 39 -17.85 -11.68 -21.25
C ASN A 39 -18.32 -12.71 -20.21
N LEU A 40 -19.26 -12.33 -19.32
CA LEU A 40 -19.73 -13.14 -18.19
C LEU A 40 -20.41 -14.48 -18.57
N ASN A 41 -20.58 -14.77 -19.86
CA ASN A 41 -21.18 -16.01 -20.35
C ASN A 41 -20.15 -17.03 -20.86
N GLN A 42 -18.85 -16.78 -20.76
CA GLN A 42 -17.86 -17.82 -20.98
C GLN A 42 -17.58 -18.56 -19.66
N PRO A 43 -17.58 -19.90 -19.65
CA PRO A 43 -17.12 -20.63 -18.47
C PRO A 43 -15.72 -20.16 -18.14
N LEU A 44 -15.53 -19.64 -16.93
CA LEU A 44 -14.23 -19.26 -16.39
C LEU A 44 -13.41 -20.54 -16.25
N VAL A 45 -12.72 -20.93 -17.32
CA VAL A 45 -11.71 -21.98 -17.27
C VAL A 45 -10.52 -21.36 -16.54
N VAL A 46 -10.51 -21.47 -15.22
CA VAL A 46 -9.30 -21.27 -14.45
C VAL A 46 -8.36 -22.39 -14.91
N THR A 47 -7.35 -22.04 -15.70
CA THR A 47 -6.30 -22.97 -16.09
C THR A 47 -5.50 -23.34 -14.84
N GLN A 48 -5.99 -24.31 -14.09
CA GLN A 48 -5.28 -24.88 -12.96
C GLN A 48 -4.14 -25.69 -13.58
N LEU A 49 -2.91 -25.20 -13.42
CA LEU A 49 -1.70 -25.92 -13.83
C LEU A 49 -1.77 -27.32 -13.19
N GLU A 50 -1.90 -28.35 -14.01
CA GLU A 50 -1.73 -29.73 -13.54
C GLU A 50 -0.32 -29.88 -12.96
N GLU A 51 -0.21 -30.72 -11.94
CA GLU A 51 0.84 -30.72 -10.90
C GLU A 51 2.31 -30.71 -11.39
N GLU A 52 2.57 -30.97 -12.68
CA GLU A 52 3.92 -31.12 -13.24
C GLU A 52 4.61 -29.79 -13.66
N GLY A 53 3.97 -28.64 -13.49
CA GLY A 53 4.54 -27.33 -13.86
C GLY A 53 4.59 -26.29 -12.73
N ARG A 54 4.09 -26.62 -11.54
CA ARG A 54 4.09 -25.68 -10.42
C ARG A 54 5.46 -25.73 -9.74
N GLU A 55 6.32 -24.77 -10.05
CA GLU A 55 7.45 -24.48 -9.16
C GLU A 55 6.91 -24.36 -7.73
N LYS A 56 7.57 -25.04 -6.78
CA LYS A 56 7.12 -25.13 -5.39
C LYS A 56 6.70 -23.72 -4.95
N SER A 57 5.43 -23.49 -4.64
CA SER A 57 5.00 -22.16 -4.20
C SER A 57 5.71 -21.70 -2.92
N ALA A 58 6.33 -22.65 -2.20
CA ALA A 58 7.25 -22.38 -1.10
C ALA A 58 8.53 -21.64 -1.51
N THR A 59 8.96 -21.70 -2.78
CA THR A 59 10.14 -21.01 -3.33
C THR A 59 9.82 -19.76 -4.13
N MET A 60 8.54 -19.49 -4.42
CA MET A 60 8.10 -18.22 -5.00
C MET A 60 8.12 -17.12 -3.93
N VAL A 61 9.31 -16.61 -3.62
CA VAL A 61 9.45 -15.42 -2.79
C VAL A 61 9.00 -14.22 -3.62
N LEU A 62 7.92 -13.57 -3.21
CA LEU A 62 7.51 -12.29 -3.78
C LEU A 62 8.61 -11.27 -3.48
N VAL A 63 9.33 -10.85 -4.51
CA VAL A 63 10.37 -9.83 -4.40
C VAL A 63 9.72 -8.54 -3.87
N GLY A 64 10.17 -8.07 -2.71
CA GLY A 64 9.63 -6.88 -2.06
C GLY A 64 8.42 -7.11 -1.16
N ALA A 65 7.98 -8.36 -0.95
CA ALA A 65 7.00 -8.64 0.10
C ALA A 65 7.61 -8.37 1.49
N PRO A 66 6.88 -7.69 2.38
CA PRO A 66 7.34 -7.48 3.75
C PRO A 66 7.50 -8.83 4.47
N PRO A 67 8.59 -9.04 5.22
CA PRO A 67 8.74 -10.25 6.03
C PRO A 67 7.63 -10.36 7.08
N MET A 68 7.19 -11.59 7.33
CA MET A 68 6.24 -11.88 8.40
C MET A 68 6.88 -11.63 9.77
N GLN A 69 6.09 -11.18 10.74
CA GLN A 69 6.51 -11.08 12.13
C GLN A 69 6.62 -12.48 12.75
N PRO A 70 7.71 -12.76 13.49
CA PRO A 70 7.81 -13.99 14.25
C PRO A 70 6.71 -14.09 15.31
N VAL A 71 6.30 -15.31 15.68
CA VAL A 71 5.19 -15.56 16.62
C VAL A 71 5.39 -14.85 17.97
N ASN A 72 6.63 -14.76 18.45
CA ASN A 72 6.97 -14.09 19.71
C ASN A 72 6.99 -12.55 19.64
N HIS A 73 6.62 -11.94 18.49
CA HIS A 73 6.55 -10.49 18.31
C HIS A 73 5.12 -9.94 18.41
N ILE A 74 4.09 -10.79 18.55
CA ILE A 74 2.68 -10.37 18.55
C ILE A 74 2.35 -9.36 19.66
N GLU A 75 2.99 -9.47 20.83
CA GLU A 75 2.78 -8.57 21.97
C GLU A 75 3.73 -7.35 21.95
N ARG A 76 4.58 -7.21 20.93
CA ARG A 76 5.54 -6.10 20.83
C ARG A 76 4.94 -4.87 20.18
N TRP A 77 3.85 -5.02 19.43
CA TRP A 77 3.11 -3.89 18.90
C TRP A 77 2.30 -3.22 20.01
N ASN A 78 2.54 -1.91 20.21
CA ASN A 78 1.69 -1.09 21.07
C ASN A 78 1.01 -0.02 20.20
N PRO A 79 -0.34 -0.06 20.06
CA PRO A 79 -1.07 0.86 19.18
C PRO A 79 -0.96 2.32 19.60
N GLU A 80 -0.67 2.63 20.86
CA GLU A 80 -0.48 4.02 21.33
C GLU A 80 0.90 4.57 20.96
N LYS A 81 1.89 3.68 20.83
CA LYS A 81 3.28 4.04 20.49
C LYS A 81 3.61 3.89 19.01
N HIS A 82 2.72 3.27 18.24
CA HIS A 82 2.91 3.02 16.82
C HIS A 82 4.28 2.37 16.54
N HIS A 83 5.01 2.82 15.51
CA HIS A 83 6.33 2.33 15.13
C HIS A 83 7.36 2.36 16.27
N GLU A 84 7.23 3.26 17.26
CA GLU A 84 8.20 3.38 18.35
C GLU A 84 8.29 2.08 19.17
N SER A 85 7.18 1.33 19.29
CA SER A 85 7.19 0.05 20.02
C SER A 85 8.07 -0.99 19.32
N CYS A 86 8.06 -1.01 17.99
CA CYS A 86 8.90 -1.90 17.18
C CYS A 86 10.35 -1.39 17.13
N MET A 87 10.53 -0.08 16.99
CA MET A 87 11.86 0.54 16.90
C MET A 87 12.66 0.42 18.20
N ALA A 88 12.03 0.19 19.35
CA ALA A 88 12.74 -0.14 20.59
C ALA A 88 13.80 -1.26 20.42
N CYS A 89 13.56 -2.20 19.50
CA CYS A 89 14.55 -3.20 19.09
C CYS A 89 15.13 -2.90 17.71
N HIS A 90 14.28 -2.57 16.72
CA HIS A 90 14.71 -2.43 15.33
C HIS A 90 15.60 -1.20 15.03
N SER A 91 15.68 -0.21 15.93
CA SER A 91 16.66 0.89 15.85
C SER A 91 17.92 0.64 16.68
N ASN A 92 17.96 -0.43 17.49
CA ASN A 92 19.02 -0.69 18.45
C ASN A 92 19.88 -1.89 18.01
N PRO A 93 21.11 -1.64 17.50
CA PRO A 93 22.01 -2.69 17.06
C PRO A 93 22.34 -3.72 18.14
N ALA A 94 22.28 -3.36 19.42
CA ALA A 94 22.61 -4.26 20.53
C ALA A 94 21.58 -5.39 20.71
N THR A 95 20.37 -5.24 20.17
CA THR A 95 19.33 -6.28 20.28
C THR A 95 19.48 -7.40 19.24
N GLY A 96 20.28 -7.16 18.19
CA GLY A 96 20.38 -8.07 17.04
C GLY A 96 19.16 -8.04 16.10
N ALA A 97 18.15 -7.21 16.38
CA ALA A 97 17.02 -7.03 15.47
C ALA A 97 17.48 -6.27 14.20
N PRO A 98 17.08 -6.72 13.01
CA PRO A 98 17.47 -6.06 11.76
C PRO A 98 16.85 -4.67 11.67
N THR A 99 17.65 -3.66 11.34
CA THR A 99 17.13 -2.32 11.08
C THR A 99 16.28 -2.30 9.81
N PRO A 100 15.13 -1.60 9.79
CA PRO A 100 14.32 -1.50 8.59
C PRO A 100 15.13 -0.87 7.44
N PRO A 101 14.90 -1.28 6.20
CA PRO A 101 15.56 -0.68 5.04
C PRO A 101 15.12 0.77 4.83
N VAL A 102 15.91 1.53 4.06
CA VAL A 102 15.72 2.96 3.77
C VAL A 102 14.30 3.33 3.33
N ASN A 103 13.62 2.45 2.61
CA ASN A 103 12.25 2.66 2.12
C ASN A 103 11.17 2.68 3.22
N HIS A 104 11.54 2.57 4.51
CA HIS A 104 10.66 2.79 5.66
C HIS A 104 10.74 4.23 6.20
N PHE A 105 11.73 4.99 5.76
CA PHE A 105 12.06 6.32 6.24
C PHE A 105 11.77 7.37 5.19
N TYR A 106 11.50 8.61 5.63
CA TYR A 106 11.41 9.72 4.71
C TYR A 106 12.74 9.91 3.98
N ASN A 107 12.67 10.36 2.72
CA ASN A 107 13.82 10.66 1.87
C ASN A 107 14.81 9.50 1.65
N ASP A 108 14.40 8.26 1.93
CA ASP A 108 15.25 7.06 1.86
C ASP A 108 16.52 7.18 2.75
N ASP A 109 16.42 7.87 3.90
CA ASP A 109 17.49 7.98 4.89
C ASP A 109 17.09 7.33 6.22
N THR A 110 17.82 6.29 6.64
CA THR A 110 17.64 5.61 7.94
C THR A 110 17.76 6.51 9.18
N LYS A 111 18.28 7.73 9.02
CA LYS A 111 18.37 8.73 10.08
C LYS A 111 17.15 9.64 10.16
N ASP A 112 16.31 9.65 9.12
CA ASP A 112 15.09 10.45 9.08
C ASP A 112 13.97 9.75 9.88
N LYS A 113 12.78 10.36 9.91
CA LYS A 113 11.59 9.80 10.54
C LYS A 113 11.04 8.64 9.72
N ILE A 114 10.43 7.68 10.40
CA ILE A 114 9.67 6.61 9.76
C ILE A 114 8.34 7.16 9.27
N TYR A 115 8.00 6.93 8.00
CA TYR A 115 6.67 7.26 7.46
C TYR A 115 5.73 6.05 7.46
N ARG A 116 6.27 4.83 7.46
CA ARG A 116 5.51 3.58 7.63
C ARG A 116 5.30 3.33 9.12
N ASP A 117 4.49 4.17 9.74
CA ASP A 117 4.31 4.24 11.19
C ASP A 117 3.59 3.03 11.80
N ASN A 118 2.82 2.28 10.99
CA ASN A 118 2.00 1.18 11.45
C ASN A 118 2.50 -0.16 10.87
N CYS A 119 3.56 -0.69 11.48
CA CYS A 119 4.33 -1.83 10.97
C CYS A 119 3.47 -3.08 10.73
N GLN A 120 2.48 -3.34 11.60
CA GLN A 120 1.58 -4.51 11.52
C GLN A 120 0.64 -4.50 10.30
N GLN A 121 0.48 -3.36 9.61
CA GLN A 121 -0.32 -3.30 8.37
C GLN A 121 0.33 -4.09 7.23
N CYS A 122 1.65 -4.24 7.26
CA CYS A 122 2.42 -4.93 6.22
C CYS A 122 3.11 -6.18 6.77
N HIS A 123 3.65 -6.12 7.99
CA HIS A 123 4.33 -7.23 8.64
C HIS A 123 3.34 -8.06 9.47
N ALA A 124 2.63 -8.97 8.81
CA ALA A 124 1.66 -9.82 9.47
C ALA A 124 2.32 -10.89 10.34
N THR A 125 1.66 -11.29 11.43
CA THR A 125 2.06 -12.45 12.25
C THR A 125 1.72 -13.73 11.52
N GLN A 126 2.62 -14.72 11.55
CA GLN A 126 2.32 -16.04 11.02
C GLN A 126 2.02 -17.02 12.15
N ASN A 127 0.76 -17.43 12.31
CA ASN A 127 0.42 -18.57 13.16
C ASN A 127 0.72 -19.85 12.37
N ASP A 128 1.64 -20.69 12.86
CA ASP A 128 1.93 -22.00 12.26
C ASP A 128 0.86 -23.04 12.60
N THR A 129 -0.39 -22.71 12.29
CA THR A 129 -1.53 -23.61 12.41
C THR A 129 -1.94 -24.01 11.00
N LYS A 130 -1.11 -24.80 10.32
CA LYS A 130 -1.45 -25.36 9.01
C LYS A 130 -2.55 -26.42 9.15
N THR A 131 -3.74 -26.06 9.60
CA THR A 131 -4.89 -26.97 9.72
C THR A 131 -5.39 -27.42 8.34
N ALA A 132 -5.26 -26.58 7.31
CA ALA A 132 -5.67 -26.88 5.94
C ALA A 132 -4.73 -27.83 5.18
N PHE A 133 -3.53 -28.12 5.69
CA PHE A 133 -2.53 -28.96 5.01
C PHE A 133 -1.92 -30.07 5.89
N ASN A 134 -2.19 -30.06 7.20
CA ASN A 134 -1.67 -31.06 8.14
C ASN A 134 -2.78 -31.94 8.75
N SER A 135 -3.99 -31.98 8.18
CA SER A 135 -4.98 -33.00 8.55
C SER A 135 -4.47 -34.37 8.10
N LYS A 136 -4.15 -35.24 9.07
CA LYS A 136 -4.02 -36.68 8.82
C LYS A 136 -5.37 -37.29 8.50
#